data_AF-A0A1H3M8T1-F1
#
_entry.id   AF-A0A1H3M8T1-F1
#
_cell.length_a   1.000
_cell.length_b   1.000
_cell.length_c   1.000
_cell.angle_alpha   90.00
_cell.angle_beta   90.00
_cell.angle_gamma   90.00
#
_symmetry.space_group_name_H-M   'P 1'
#
loop_
_entity.id
_entity.type
_entity.pdbx_description
1 polymer ?
#
loop_
_entity_poly.entity_id
_entity_poly.type
_entity_poly.pdbx_seq_one_letter_code
_entity_poly.pdbx_strand_id
1 'polypeptide(L)'
;MIGALTQKFRRLHTTVTRATMVPLLIRVGLFAAFLAAMGFAFPPALFFGRTVAALVVVAVLPALAPRGVTTTLLIVAIVVGWVIVTAEAVEGIQLWRLLGLSATLYLAHTLAALAAVLPSDALVATEVLARWVARAAAVVLAAAVCGVLLVSIAGIGGDTSLTLAALGGLVVAVTIAAVLGWLVKRRA
;
A
#
# COMPACT_ATOMS: atom_id res chain seq x y z
N MET A 1 -9.35 -39.03 -1.12
CA MET A 1 -8.49 -37.87 -0.73
C MET A 1 -7.43 -37.51 -1.78
N ILE A 2 -6.75 -38.47 -2.42
CA ILE A 2 -5.68 -38.20 -3.42
C ILE A 2 -6.19 -37.45 -4.66
N GLY A 3 -7.42 -37.75 -5.13
CA GLY A 3 -8.04 -37.08 -6.29
C GLY A 3 -8.34 -35.59 -6.09
N ALA A 4 -8.73 -35.19 -4.87
CA ALA A 4 -9.01 -33.78 -4.56
C ALA A 4 -7.72 -32.93 -4.49
N LEU A 5 -6.62 -33.54 -4.02
CA LEU A 5 -5.29 -32.92 -4.01
C LEU A 5 -4.74 -32.75 -5.43
N THR A 6 -4.87 -33.76 -6.28
CA THR A 6 -4.43 -33.66 -7.69
C THR A 6 -5.26 -32.66 -8.49
N GLN A 7 -6.55 -32.53 -8.21
CA GLN A 7 -7.40 -31.53 -8.87
C GLN A 7 -7.08 -30.10 -8.41
N LYS A 8 -6.78 -29.89 -7.12
CA LYS A 8 -6.27 -28.61 -6.62
C LYS A 8 -4.91 -28.26 -7.22
N PHE A 9 -4.00 -29.24 -7.29
CA PHE A 9 -2.67 -29.06 -7.86
C PHE A 9 -2.72 -28.73 -9.35
N ARG A 10 -3.58 -29.43 -10.11
CA ARG A 10 -3.78 -29.16 -11.54
C ARG A 10 -4.38 -27.78 -11.78
N ARG A 11 -5.34 -27.34 -10.95
CA ARG A 11 -5.88 -25.97 -11.00
C ARG A 11 -4.83 -24.92 -10.68
N LEU A 12 -3.97 -25.16 -9.69
CA LEU A 12 -2.85 -24.29 -9.36
C LEU A 12 -1.89 -24.19 -10.57
N HIS A 13 -1.50 -25.33 -11.12
CA HIS A 13 -0.58 -25.42 -12.25
C HIS A 13 -1.13 -24.70 -13.50
N THR A 14 -2.39 -24.94 -13.87
CA THR A 14 -3.01 -24.26 -15.02
C THR A 14 -3.19 -22.75 -14.80
N THR A 15 -3.37 -22.32 -13.56
CA THR A 15 -3.46 -20.89 -13.22
C THR A 15 -2.10 -20.22 -13.32
N VAL A 16 -1.03 -20.91 -12.90
CA VAL A 16 0.35 -20.42 -12.98
C VAL A 16 0.84 -20.37 -14.43
N THR A 17 0.52 -21.38 -15.25
CA THR A 17 0.97 -21.41 -16.66
C THR A 17 0.22 -20.44 -17.57
N ARG A 18 -0.97 -19.99 -17.17
CA ARG A 18 -1.75 -18.94 -17.87
C ARG A 18 -1.64 -17.57 -17.20
N ALA A 19 -0.88 -17.43 -16.11
CA ALA A 19 -0.76 -16.17 -15.41
C ALA A 19 -0.04 -15.16 -16.30
N THR A 20 -0.75 -14.10 -16.68
CA THR A 20 -0.11 -12.96 -17.33
C THR A 20 0.71 -12.20 -16.28
N MET A 21 1.78 -11.53 -16.72
CA MET A 21 2.75 -10.90 -15.80
C MET A 21 2.11 -9.81 -14.93
N VAL A 22 1.09 -9.13 -15.43
CA VAL A 22 0.47 -7.97 -14.76
C VAL A 22 -0.33 -8.36 -13.49
N PRO A 23 -1.30 -9.30 -13.52
CA PRO A 23 -1.97 -9.77 -12.30
C PRO A 23 -1.01 -10.31 -11.23
N LEU A 24 0.10 -10.94 -11.64
CA LEU A 24 1.12 -11.43 -10.71
C LEU A 24 1.87 -10.27 -10.05
N LEU A 25 2.30 -9.27 -10.83
CA LEU A 25 2.92 -8.04 -10.31
C LEU A 25 2.00 -7.30 -9.33
N ILE A 26 0.70 -7.25 -9.59
CA ILE A 26 -0.28 -6.62 -8.68
C ILE A 26 -0.34 -7.35 -7.34
N ARG A 27 -0.31 -8.69 -7.33
CA ARG A 27 -0.29 -9.48 -6.09
C ARG A 27 1.02 -9.33 -5.32
N VAL A 28 2.15 -9.28 -6.03
CA VAL A 28 3.47 -8.99 -5.42
C VAL A 28 3.48 -7.58 -4.83
N GLY A 29 2.95 -6.59 -5.56
CA GLY A 29 2.78 -5.23 -5.06
C GLY A 29 1.88 -5.15 -3.84
N LEU A 30 0.80 -5.93 -3.80
CA LEU A 30 -0.09 -6.02 -2.64
C LEU A 30 0.63 -6.56 -1.41
N PHE A 31 1.37 -7.67 -1.58
CA PHE A 31 2.21 -8.23 -0.51
C PHE A 31 3.23 -7.19 -0.01
N ALA A 32 3.95 -6.54 -0.93
CA ALA A 32 4.94 -5.53 -0.58
C ALA A 32 4.33 -4.32 0.13
N ALA A 33 3.14 -3.87 -0.28
CA ALA A 33 2.44 -2.76 0.36
C ALA A 33 2.03 -3.11 1.80
N PHE A 34 1.52 -4.32 2.05
CA PHE A 34 1.22 -4.76 3.42
C PHE A 34 2.45 -4.91 4.29
N LEU A 35 3.54 -5.46 3.74
CA LEU A 35 4.80 -5.59 4.47
C LEU A 35 5.38 -4.21 4.83
N ALA A 36 5.33 -3.26 3.89
CA ALA A 36 5.73 -1.87 4.13
C ALA A 36 4.85 -1.19 5.18
N ALA A 37 3.52 -1.39 5.13
CA ALA A 37 2.60 -0.86 6.14
C ALA A 37 2.93 -1.39 7.54
N MET A 38 3.20 -2.68 7.68
CA MET A 38 3.70 -3.25 8.94
C MET A 38 5.04 -2.62 9.37
N GLY A 39 5.95 -2.39 8.42
CA GLY A 39 7.22 -1.70 8.62
C GLY A 39 7.08 -0.30 9.22
N PHE A 40 6.13 0.50 8.73
CA PHE A 40 5.85 1.81 9.30
C PHE A 40 5.09 1.74 10.62
N ALA A 41 4.20 0.77 10.76
CA ALA A 41 3.35 0.59 11.94
C ALA A 41 4.15 0.19 13.19
N PHE A 42 5.01 -0.82 13.06
CA PHE A 42 5.66 -1.48 14.18
C PHE A 42 7.10 -1.01 14.39
N PRO A 43 7.61 -0.95 15.64
CA PRO A 43 8.98 -0.56 15.90
C PRO A 43 9.98 -1.61 15.37
N PRO A 44 11.21 -1.19 14.99
CA PRO A 44 12.26 -2.09 14.49
C PRO A 44 12.57 -3.26 15.44
N ALA A 45 12.38 -3.04 16.75
CA ALA A 45 12.55 -4.05 17.81
C ALA A 45 11.67 -5.30 17.62
N LEU A 46 10.58 -5.22 16.86
CA LEU A 46 9.72 -6.36 16.55
C LEU A 46 10.19 -7.15 15.33
N PHE A 47 11.18 -6.68 14.57
CA PHE A 47 11.67 -7.30 13.35
C PHE A 47 12.86 -8.26 13.58
N PHE A 48 12.74 -9.16 14.55
CA PHE A 48 13.75 -10.20 14.80
C PHE A 48 13.17 -11.61 14.77
N GLY A 49 13.92 -12.54 14.17
CA GLY A 49 13.67 -13.98 14.20
C GLY A 49 12.26 -14.39 13.74
N ARG A 50 11.51 -15.03 14.65
CA ARG A 50 10.20 -15.65 14.36
C ARG A 50 9.10 -14.63 14.03
N THR A 51 9.22 -13.40 14.51
CA THR A 51 8.21 -12.35 14.30
C THR A 51 8.21 -11.88 12.85
N VAL A 52 9.38 -11.73 12.22
CA VAL A 52 9.49 -11.38 10.79
C VAL A 52 8.81 -12.45 9.92
N ALA A 53 9.07 -13.73 10.21
CA ALA A 53 8.42 -14.82 9.50
C ALA A 53 6.89 -14.78 9.64
N ALA A 54 6.38 -14.49 10.84
CA ALA A 54 4.94 -14.32 11.08
C ALA A 54 4.35 -13.14 10.28
N LEU A 55 5.02 -11.98 10.26
CA LEU A 55 4.58 -10.81 9.49
C LEU A 55 4.53 -11.11 8.00
N VAL A 56 5.55 -11.79 7.46
CA VAL A 56 5.56 -12.24 6.06
C VAL A 56 4.39 -13.17 5.78
N VAL A 57 4.15 -14.18 6.61
CA VAL A 57 3.03 -15.11 6.44
C VAL A 57 1.69 -14.37 6.44
N VAL A 58 1.50 -13.43 7.37
CA VAL A 58 0.26 -12.65 7.46
C VAL A 58 0.08 -11.76 6.23
N ALA A 59 1.14 -11.11 5.74
CA ALA A 59 1.09 -10.28 4.53
C ALA A 59 0.79 -11.09 3.25
N VAL A 60 1.12 -12.39 3.22
CA VAL A 60 0.80 -13.28 2.09
C VAL A 60 -0.70 -13.59 1.99
N LEU A 61 -1.43 -13.62 3.12
CA LEU A 61 -2.85 -13.96 3.15
C LEU A 61 -3.73 -13.14 2.18
N PRO A 62 -3.70 -11.79 2.21
CA PRO A 62 -4.45 -10.99 1.25
C PRO A 62 -3.93 -11.10 -0.19
N ALA A 63 -2.65 -11.40 -0.40
CA ALA A 63 -2.08 -11.60 -1.74
C ALA A 63 -2.59 -12.90 -2.40
N LEU A 64 -2.84 -13.94 -1.62
CA LEU A 64 -3.39 -15.20 -2.11
C LEU A 64 -4.92 -15.15 -2.28
N ALA A 65 -5.61 -14.46 -1.37
CA ALA A 65 -7.07 -14.38 -1.35
C ALA A 65 -7.58 -12.93 -1.29
N PRO A 66 -7.39 -12.13 -2.37
CA PRO A 66 -7.72 -10.70 -2.36
C PRO A 66 -9.22 -10.41 -2.26
N ARG A 67 -10.08 -11.38 -2.65
CA ARG A 67 -11.55 -11.26 -2.61
C ARG A 67 -12.16 -11.44 -1.20
N GLY A 68 -11.34 -11.71 -0.18
CA GLY A 68 -11.80 -12.05 1.16
C GLY A 68 -11.80 -10.89 2.15
N VAL A 69 -12.41 -11.13 3.30
CA VAL A 69 -12.40 -10.21 4.46
C VAL A 69 -11.00 -10.04 5.06
N THR A 70 -10.05 -10.91 4.68
CA THR A 70 -8.66 -10.92 5.13
C THR A 70 -7.95 -9.58 4.92
N THR A 71 -8.16 -8.93 3.78
CA THR A 71 -7.59 -7.60 3.49
C THR A 71 -8.05 -6.58 4.53
N THR A 72 -9.36 -6.50 4.78
CA THR A 72 -9.93 -5.55 5.74
C THR A 72 -9.48 -5.85 7.16
N LEU A 73 -9.52 -7.12 7.57
CA LEU A 73 -9.07 -7.53 8.90
C LEU A 73 -7.61 -7.17 9.12
N LEU A 74 -6.76 -7.35 8.11
CA LEU A 74 -5.35 -7.01 8.23
C LEU A 74 -5.12 -5.50 8.30
N ILE A 75 -5.81 -4.71 7.49
CA ILE A 75 -5.75 -3.24 7.58
C ILE A 75 -6.14 -2.79 8.98
N VAL A 76 -7.26 -3.29 9.52
CA VAL A 76 -7.72 -2.96 10.88
C VAL A 76 -6.69 -3.38 11.92
N ALA A 77 -6.14 -4.60 11.83
CA ALA A 77 -5.13 -5.08 12.77
C ALA A 77 -3.87 -4.22 12.76
N ILE A 78 -3.41 -3.78 11.58
CA ILE A 78 -2.25 -2.89 11.45
C ILE A 78 -2.55 -1.52 12.08
N VAL A 79 -3.72 -0.94 11.80
CA VAL A 79 -4.12 0.36 12.35
C VAL A 79 -4.25 0.29 13.87
N VAL A 80 -4.94 -0.72 14.41
CA VAL A 80 -5.08 -0.92 15.86
C VAL A 80 -3.72 -1.15 16.51
N GLY A 81 -2.87 -1.98 15.91
CA GLY A 81 -1.51 -2.22 16.41
C GLY A 81 -0.67 -0.94 16.43
N TRP A 82 -0.75 -0.13 15.38
CA TRP A 82 -0.08 1.18 15.34
C TRP A 82 -0.60 2.13 16.42
N VAL A 83 -1.92 2.22 16.62
CA VAL A 83 -2.51 3.07 17.68
C VAL A 83 -1.99 2.66 19.06
N ILE A 84 -1.99 1.36 19.37
CA ILE A 84 -1.48 0.85 20.66
C ILE A 84 0.00 1.22 20.84
N VAL A 85 0.83 0.93 19.84
CA VAL A 85 2.27 1.22 19.88
C VAL A 85 2.55 2.72 20.04
N THR A 86 1.80 3.56 19.34
CA THR A 86 2.00 5.02 19.40
C THR A 86 1.44 5.66 20.67
N ALA A 87 0.43 5.06 21.30
CA ALA A 87 -0.08 5.53 22.59
C ALA A 87 0.94 5.37 23.71
N GLU A 88 1.83 4.38 23.61
CA GLU A 88 2.90 4.11 24.59
C GLU A 88 4.23 4.80 24.23
N ALA A 89 4.32 5.45 23.06
CA ALA A 89 5.56 6.02 22.57
C ALA A 89 5.87 7.39 23.20
N VAL A 90 6.99 7.46 23.94
CA VAL A 90 7.47 8.69 24.61
C VAL A 90 7.89 9.78 23.61
N GLU A 91 8.38 9.39 22.43
CA GLU A 91 8.89 10.31 21.40
C GLU A 91 7.79 11.00 20.57
N GLY A 92 6.51 10.66 20.80
CA GLY A 92 5.38 11.19 20.04
C GLY A 92 5.26 10.63 18.61
N ILE A 93 4.32 11.20 17.84
CA ILE A 93 4.00 10.71 16.49
C ILE A 93 4.99 11.27 15.47
N GLN A 94 5.77 10.38 14.84
CA GLN A 94 6.68 10.74 13.75
C GLN A 94 5.90 10.88 12.43
N LEU A 95 5.92 12.08 11.84
CA LEU A 95 5.13 12.42 10.65
C LEU A 95 5.42 11.51 9.45
N TRP A 96 6.69 11.20 9.19
CA TRP A 96 7.08 10.34 8.07
C TRP A 96 6.56 8.91 8.22
N ARG A 97 6.45 8.38 9.46
CA ARG A 97 5.87 7.06 9.74
C ARG A 97 4.36 7.07 9.51
N LEU A 98 3.68 8.11 9.96
CA LEU A 98 2.24 8.28 9.74
C LEU A 98 1.91 8.37 8.24
N LEU A 99 2.65 9.20 7.51
CA LEU A 99 2.48 9.36 6.06
C LEU A 99 2.81 8.06 5.31
N GLY A 100 3.94 7.41 5.65
CA GLY A 100 4.32 6.12 5.07
C GLY A 100 3.28 5.02 5.33
N LEU A 101 2.76 4.93 6.55
CA LEU A 101 1.71 3.98 6.93
C LEU A 101 0.42 4.24 6.15
N SER A 102 -0.07 5.48 6.13
CA SER A 102 -1.31 5.83 5.43
C SER A 102 -1.22 5.56 3.92
N ALA A 103 -0.10 5.92 3.29
CA ALA A 103 0.14 5.70 1.87
C ALA A 103 0.20 4.21 1.53
N THR A 104 0.91 3.41 2.33
CA THR A 104 1.05 1.96 2.08
C THR A 104 -0.25 1.20 2.35
N LEU A 105 -1.03 1.58 3.36
CA LEU A 105 -2.36 1.01 3.60
C LEU A 105 -3.35 1.35 2.47
N TYR A 106 -3.34 2.59 1.99
CA TYR A 106 -4.17 2.99 0.85
C TYR A 106 -3.79 2.22 -0.43
N LEU A 107 -2.49 2.08 -0.68
CA LEU A 107 -1.98 1.30 -1.80
C LEU A 107 -2.36 -0.19 -1.68
N ALA A 108 -2.21 -0.78 -0.50
CA ALA A 108 -2.62 -2.16 -0.23
C ALA A 108 -4.12 -2.37 -0.48
N HIS A 109 -4.97 -1.44 0.00
CA HIS A 109 -6.41 -1.51 -0.21
C HIS A 109 -6.79 -1.47 -1.70
N THR A 110 -6.23 -0.51 -2.45
CA THR A 110 -6.53 -0.36 -3.87
C THR A 110 -5.95 -1.49 -4.73
N LEU A 111 -4.77 -2.02 -4.39
CA LEU A 111 -4.19 -3.20 -5.03
C LEU A 111 -5.00 -4.47 -4.74
N ALA A 112 -5.53 -4.62 -3.52
CA ALA A 112 -6.42 -5.73 -3.18
C ALA A 112 -7.70 -5.69 -4.01
N ALA A 113 -8.32 -4.51 -4.14
CA ALA A 113 -9.49 -4.33 -5.02
C ALA A 113 -9.16 -4.68 -6.47
N LEU A 114 -8.01 -4.25 -6.98
CA LEU A 114 -7.57 -4.56 -8.35
C LEU A 114 -7.32 -6.06 -8.54
N ALA A 115 -6.61 -6.70 -7.61
CA ALA A 115 -6.36 -8.15 -7.60
C ALA A 115 -7.65 -8.97 -7.44
N ALA A 116 -8.66 -8.42 -6.77
CA ALA A 116 -9.98 -9.04 -6.61
C ALA A 116 -10.85 -8.93 -7.86
N VAL A 117 -10.59 -8.01 -8.78
CA VAL A 117 -11.36 -7.89 -10.03
C VAL A 117 -10.65 -8.57 -11.19
N LEU A 118 -9.31 -8.58 -11.22
CA LEU A 118 -8.54 -9.16 -12.32
C LEU A 118 -8.56 -10.71 -12.32
N PRO A 119 -8.98 -11.33 -13.44
CA PRO A 119 -8.64 -12.72 -13.74
C PRO A 119 -7.12 -12.92 -13.81
N SER A 120 -6.66 -14.13 -13.49
CA SER A 120 -5.21 -14.44 -13.51
C SER A 120 -4.59 -14.36 -14.91
N ASP A 121 -5.39 -14.49 -15.96
CA ASP A 121 -5.02 -14.47 -17.37
C ASP A 121 -5.35 -13.13 -18.07
N ALA A 122 -5.73 -12.10 -17.30
CA ALA A 122 -6.14 -10.82 -17.86
C ALA A 122 -4.95 -10.07 -18.50
N LEU A 123 -5.16 -9.58 -19.73
CA LEU A 123 -4.29 -8.60 -20.36
C LEU A 123 -4.78 -7.20 -19.99
N VAL A 124 -3.96 -6.46 -19.25
CA VAL A 124 -4.29 -5.10 -18.79
C VAL A 124 -3.54 -4.10 -19.64
N ALA A 125 -4.28 -3.19 -20.29
CA ALA A 125 -3.70 -2.09 -21.03
C ALA A 125 -2.91 -1.15 -20.10
N THR A 126 -1.72 -0.72 -20.53
CA THR A 126 -0.79 0.10 -19.73
C THR A 126 -1.39 1.47 -19.39
N GLU A 127 -2.29 1.99 -20.22
CA GLU A 127 -3.00 3.25 -19.97
C GLU A 127 -3.92 3.15 -18.77
N VAL A 128 -4.53 1.99 -18.53
CA VAL A 128 -5.40 1.75 -17.37
C VAL A 128 -4.55 1.75 -16.11
N LEU A 129 -3.40 1.06 -16.14
CA LEU A 129 -2.47 1.03 -15.01
C LEU A 129 -1.91 2.43 -14.72
N ALA A 130 -1.52 3.19 -15.74
CA ALA A 130 -1.02 4.56 -15.58
C ALA A 130 -2.09 5.50 -14.98
N ARG A 131 -3.35 5.39 -15.42
CA ARG A 131 -4.46 6.16 -14.84
C ARG A 131 -4.74 5.76 -13.38
N TRP A 132 -4.65 4.47 -13.07
CA TRP A 132 -4.79 3.97 -11.70
C TRP A 132 -3.67 4.51 -10.80
N VAL A 133 -2.40 4.43 -11.24
CA VAL A 133 -1.25 4.99 -10.50
C VAL A 133 -1.42 6.49 -10.28
N ALA A 134 -1.82 7.24 -11.32
CA ALA A 134 -2.03 8.68 -11.20
C ALA A 134 -3.15 9.03 -10.19
N ARG A 135 -4.26 8.28 -10.20
CA ARG A 135 -5.33 8.46 -9.22
C ARG A 135 -4.86 8.12 -7.81
N ALA A 136 -4.14 7.02 -7.65
CA ALA A 136 -3.64 6.62 -6.34
C ALA A 136 -2.65 7.65 -5.78
N ALA A 137 -1.72 8.13 -6.61
CA ALA A 137 -0.77 9.18 -6.25
C ALA A 137 -1.47 10.49 -5.87
N ALA A 138 -2.50 10.90 -6.62
CA ALA A 138 -3.28 12.10 -6.31
C ALA A 138 -4.00 11.99 -4.95
N VAL A 139 -4.60 10.83 -4.65
CA VAL A 139 -5.27 10.60 -3.36
C VAL A 139 -4.26 10.57 -2.22
N VAL A 140 -3.13 9.90 -2.37
CA VAL A 140 -2.06 9.88 -1.36
C VAL A 140 -1.51 11.28 -1.12
N LEU A 141 -1.28 12.07 -2.17
CA LEU A 141 -0.82 13.45 -2.03
C LEU A 141 -1.84 14.31 -1.29
N ALA A 142 -3.11 14.25 -1.69
CA ALA A 142 -4.17 15.00 -1.03
C ALA A 142 -4.31 14.59 0.46
N ALA A 143 -4.27 13.29 0.75
CA ALA A 143 -4.31 12.77 2.11
C ALA A 143 -3.09 13.20 2.93
N ALA A 144 -1.89 13.23 2.32
CA ALA A 144 -0.69 13.72 2.98
C ALA A 144 -0.80 15.20 3.33
N VAL A 145 -1.23 16.04 2.38
CA VAL A 145 -1.47 17.48 2.61
C VAL A 145 -2.47 17.68 3.74
N CYS A 146 -3.64 17.03 3.67
CA CYS A 146 -4.64 17.12 4.73
C CYS A 146 -4.10 16.62 6.08
N GLY A 147 -3.39 15.49 6.09
CA GLY A 147 -2.80 14.91 7.29
C GLY A 147 -1.84 15.86 7.98
N VAL A 148 -0.95 16.52 7.22
CA VAL A 148 -0.04 17.49 7.85
C VAL A 148 -0.75 18.76 8.29
N LEU A 149 -1.74 19.26 7.54
CA LEU A 149 -2.53 20.41 7.98
C LEU A 149 -3.22 20.12 9.32
N LEU A 150 -3.82 18.93 9.47
CA LEU A 150 -4.47 18.52 10.73
C LEU A 150 -3.47 18.40 11.88
N VAL A 151 -2.32 17.79 11.63
CA VAL A 151 -1.23 17.65 12.62
C VAL A 151 -0.69 19.02 13.05
N SER A 152 -0.55 19.95 12.10
CA SER A 152 -0.11 21.33 12.33
C SER A 152 -1.13 22.12 13.17
N ILE A 153 -2.42 22.00 12.84
CA ILE A 153 -3.52 22.63 13.62
C ILE A 153 -3.57 22.09 15.05
N ALA A 154 -3.28 20.79 15.23
CA ALA A 154 -3.22 20.16 16.54
C ALA A 154 -1.96 20.55 17.35
N GLY A 155 -1.01 21.29 16.77
CA GLY A 155 0.26 21.64 17.42
C GLY A 155 1.19 20.43 17.63
N ILE A 156 0.96 19.35 16.91
CA ILE A 156 1.70 18.09 17.05
C ILE A 156 2.86 18.14 16.04
N GLY A 157 4.10 18.27 16.52
CA GLY A 157 5.31 18.14 15.68
C GLY A 157 5.99 19.45 15.27
N GLY A 158 6.99 19.83 16.07
CA GLY A 158 8.12 20.72 15.70
C GLY A 158 7.76 22.09 15.10
N ASP A 159 8.77 22.78 14.55
CA ASP A 159 8.62 24.09 13.92
C ASP A 159 7.66 24.03 12.71
N THR A 160 6.45 24.54 12.93
CA THR A 160 5.30 24.43 12.02
C THR A 160 5.54 25.14 10.68
N SER A 161 6.42 26.15 10.65
CA SER A 161 6.68 26.98 9.45
C SER A 161 7.48 26.25 8.37
N LEU A 162 8.53 25.51 8.74
CA LEU A 162 9.36 24.74 7.81
C LEU A 162 8.60 23.56 7.20
N THR A 163 7.72 22.94 7.99
CA THR A 163 6.89 21.81 7.57
C THR A 163 5.86 22.22 6.50
N LEU A 164 5.20 23.38 6.66
CA LEU A 164 4.27 23.93 5.68
C LEU A 164 4.97 24.33 4.37
N ALA A 165 6.16 24.92 4.45
CA ALA A 165 6.96 25.28 3.28
C ALA A 165 7.41 24.05 2.47
N ALA A 166 7.84 22.98 3.16
CA ALA A 166 8.22 21.72 2.53
C ALA A 166 7.03 21.04 1.82
N LEU A 167 5.83 21.13 2.39
CA LEU A 167 4.61 20.62 1.76
C LEU A 167 4.19 21.41 0.53
N GLY A 168 4.27 22.73 0.60
CA GLY A 168 4.05 23.58 -0.57
C GLY A 168 4.99 23.17 -1.70
N GLY A 169 6.27 23.01 -1.39
CA GLY A 169 7.27 22.51 -2.33
C GLY A 169 6.93 21.13 -2.91
N LEU A 170 6.50 20.18 -2.07
CA LEU A 170 6.13 18.84 -2.51
C LEU A 170 4.89 18.82 -3.40
N VAL A 171 3.83 19.57 -3.04
CA VAL A 171 2.61 19.69 -3.86
C VAL A 171 2.95 20.29 -5.22
N VAL A 172 3.76 21.35 -5.24
CA VAL A 172 4.21 21.98 -6.49
C VAL A 172 5.02 20.99 -7.34
N ALA A 173 5.99 20.30 -6.75
CA ALA A 173 6.82 19.33 -7.46
C ALA A 173 5.99 18.18 -8.06
N VAL A 174 5.04 17.61 -7.31
CA VAL A 174 4.18 16.52 -7.80
C VAL A 174 3.22 17.02 -8.87
N THR A 175 2.67 18.23 -8.73
CA THR A 175 1.80 18.84 -9.74
C THR A 175 2.55 19.07 -11.04
N ILE A 176 3.78 19.61 -10.97
CA ILE A 176 4.65 19.80 -12.14
C ILE A 176 4.96 18.45 -12.81
N ALA A 177 5.35 17.43 -12.04
CA ALA A 177 5.63 16.10 -12.58
C ALA A 177 4.40 15.48 -13.27
N ALA A 178 3.21 15.63 -12.69
CA ALA A 178 1.96 15.16 -13.27
C ALA A 178 1.60 15.89 -14.57
N VAL A 179 1.77 17.22 -14.60
CA VAL A 179 1.55 18.04 -15.81
C VAL A 179 2.53 17.67 -16.91
N LEU A 180 3.81 17.50 -16.59
CA LEU A 180 4.84 17.08 -17.55
C LEU A 180 4.52 15.68 -18.13
N GLY A 181 4.16 14.72 -17.28
CA GLY A 181 3.77 13.38 -17.73
C GLY A 181 2.54 13.41 -18.65
N TRP A 182 1.57 14.28 -18.36
CA TRP A 182 0.39 14.47 -19.21
C TRP A 182 0.73 15.13 -20.55
N LEU A 183 1.62 16.13 -20.57
CA LEU A 183 2.06 16.80 -21.79
C LEU A 183 2.83 15.87 -22.72
N VAL A 184 3.70 15.00 -22.18
CA VAL A 184 4.40 13.98 -22.97
C VAL A 184 3.41 13.02 -23.61
N LYS A 185 2.39 12.59 -22.87
CA LYS A 185 1.34 11.70 -23.37
C LYS A 185 0.45 12.32 -24.46
N ARG A 186 0.37 13.66 -24.55
CA ARG A 186 -0.37 14.35 -25.61
C ARG A 186 0.41 14.51 -26.92
N ARG A 187 1.73 14.32 -26.90
CA ARG A 187 2.59 14.46 -28.08
C ARG A 187 2.97 13.12 -28.74
N ALA A 188 2.71 12.01 -28.06
CA ALA A 188 2.86 10.65 -28.58
C ALA A 188 1.51 10.15 -29.12
#